data_AF-A0A0W8FV23-F1
#
_entry.id   AF-A0A0W8FV23-F1
#
_cell.length_a   1.000
_cell.length_b   1.000
_cell.length_c   1.000
_cell.angle_alpha   90.00
_cell.angle_beta   90.00
_cell.angle_gamma   90.00
#
_symmetry.space_group_name_H-M   'P 1'
#
loop_
_entity.id
_entity.type
_entity.pdbx_description
1 polymer ?
#
loop_
_entity_poly.entity_id
_entity_poly.type
_entity_poly.pdbx_seq_one_letter_code
_entity_poly.pdbx_strand_id
1 'polypeptide(L)'
;MLRANKLIFLLIGFFTLLRLVVAPFFGLGVDEAHYVLYSKYLDLSYVDHPPLVGWAHVPFFYLLGTNQFLARLPAILIFAAVSYCAYLFILRITQSTRLSLLAVLALNGSFILNVLGLMLLPDSLLLLFVFLLIFTAERIDREKKPLDYILLGILFGLMGIAKYTSILLVPPLVIFFLIKKRYDILFSPYMFLAAVIAFVIITPVIYWNFTHDFISFRYQGGHVFGTLSSSFKNFIESLAAQFGAYSPFLFIIAFYGFFKALRSRNVYLRLAVLFGGTIMVFFLLTSLYERTLPHWPSIFYLLFIPVGTYILLQSQEKWKRNFLYFSIGLSLTLMIITYCAVPFPEKCTKFVGIFYKIPDYKSPFRDIYGFPAILKQADEILKKNISAAPKAIAVSNWTMGSRTMYYNLPYKNEVFVIDKRQDQFDVWQKKSPVGHDLLFLNTHFNNLNMEKQVSCERTDVAGKIDISLNGAKVDTVEFVWCHNYQGLKK
;
A
#
# COMPACT_ATOMS: atom_id res chain seq x y z
N MET A 1 27.95 -5.32 -22.40
CA MET A 1 26.58 -4.76 -22.26
C MET A 1 25.47 -5.74 -22.61
N LEU A 2 25.50 -6.46 -23.74
CA LEU A 2 24.39 -7.35 -24.16
C LEU A 2 24.06 -8.52 -23.18
N ARG A 3 25.06 -9.24 -22.64
CA ARG A 3 24.83 -10.30 -21.63
C ARG A 3 24.33 -9.76 -20.29
N ALA A 4 24.83 -8.58 -19.89
CA ALA A 4 24.42 -7.88 -18.68
C ALA A 4 22.93 -7.48 -18.72
N ASN A 5 22.45 -7.04 -19.88
CA ASN A 5 21.04 -6.73 -20.10
C ASN A 5 20.16 -7.98 -19.99
N LYS A 6 20.61 -9.14 -20.49
CA LYS A 6 19.85 -10.40 -20.36
C LYS A 6 19.66 -10.83 -18.89
N LEU A 7 20.71 -10.73 -18.06
CA LEU A 7 20.63 -11.16 -16.65
C LEU A 7 19.66 -10.33 -15.82
N ILE A 8 19.55 -9.01 -16.06
CA ILE A 8 18.59 -8.18 -15.33
C ILE A 8 17.15 -8.53 -15.71
N PHE A 9 16.87 -8.78 -16.99
CA PHE A 9 15.53 -9.22 -17.42
C PHE A 9 15.18 -10.60 -16.90
N LEU A 10 16.14 -11.53 -16.81
CA LEU A 10 15.92 -12.84 -16.16
C LEU A 10 15.62 -12.69 -14.67
N LEU A 11 16.36 -11.84 -13.96
CA LEU A 11 16.15 -11.58 -12.53
C LEU A 11 14.76 -10.97 -12.28
N ILE A 12 14.42 -9.90 -13.01
CA ILE A 12 13.12 -9.23 -12.89
C ILE A 12 12.01 -10.19 -13.32
N GLY A 13 12.19 -10.92 -14.42
CA GLY A 13 11.25 -11.90 -14.93
C GLY A 13 10.98 -13.01 -13.91
N PHE A 14 12.00 -13.51 -13.22
CA PHE A 14 11.86 -14.52 -12.16
C PHE A 14 10.97 -14.02 -11.02
N PHE A 15 11.28 -12.85 -10.42
CA PHE A 15 10.47 -12.32 -9.32
C PHE A 15 9.06 -11.88 -9.77
N THR A 16 8.92 -11.38 -11.00
CA THR A 16 7.62 -11.04 -11.58
C THR A 16 6.77 -12.30 -11.76
N LEU A 17 7.33 -13.36 -12.36
CA LEU A 17 6.65 -14.64 -12.52
C LEU A 17 6.25 -15.22 -11.16
N LEU A 18 7.14 -15.16 -10.18
CA LEU A 18 6.85 -15.62 -8.82
C LEU A 18 5.64 -14.88 -8.22
N ARG A 19 5.55 -13.55 -8.39
CA ARG A 19 4.38 -12.76 -7.95
C ARG A 19 3.10 -13.09 -8.72
N LEU A 20 3.21 -13.27 -10.05
CA LEU A 20 2.08 -13.67 -10.90
C LEU A 20 1.51 -15.03 -10.48
N VAL A 21 2.39 -15.98 -10.16
CA VAL A 21 2.00 -17.30 -9.67
C VAL A 21 1.32 -17.20 -8.31
N VAL A 22 1.81 -16.38 -7.38
CA VAL A 22 1.24 -16.26 -6.02
C VAL A 22 -0.07 -15.46 -5.98
N ALA A 23 -0.22 -14.47 -6.85
CA ALA A 23 -1.33 -13.51 -6.86
C ALA A 23 -2.77 -14.07 -6.77
N PRO A 24 -3.16 -15.20 -7.40
CA PRO A 24 -4.55 -15.67 -7.33
C PRO A 24 -4.92 -16.42 -6.04
N PHE A 25 -3.94 -16.86 -5.23
CA PHE A 25 -4.16 -17.96 -4.28
C PHE A 25 -4.61 -17.55 -2.86
N PHE A 26 -4.77 -16.26 -2.59
CA PHE A 26 -5.21 -15.78 -1.28
C PHE A 26 -6.13 -14.57 -1.43
N GLY A 27 -7.00 -14.33 -0.44
CA GLY A 27 -7.97 -13.24 -0.47
C GLY A 27 -7.31 -11.85 -0.45
N LEU A 28 -8.10 -10.82 -0.77
CA LEU A 28 -7.65 -9.44 -0.72
C LEU A 28 -7.55 -8.97 0.73
N GLY A 29 -6.47 -8.26 1.05
CA GLY A 29 -6.37 -7.51 2.30
C GLY A 29 -7.37 -6.36 2.37
N VAL A 30 -7.42 -5.70 3.54
CA VAL A 30 -8.30 -4.55 3.79
C VAL A 30 -8.11 -3.45 2.75
N ASP A 31 -6.87 -2.98 2.62
CA ASP A 31 -6.50 -1.88 1.72
C ASP A 31 -6.64 -2.29 0.24
N GLU A 32 -6.27 -3.53 -0.11
CA GLU A 32 -6.43 -4.03 -1.49
C GLU A 32 -7.89 -3.98 -1.94
N ALA A 33 -8.81 -4.51 -1.13
CA ALA A 33 -10.22 -4.48 -1.45
C ALA A 33 -10.74 -3.04 -1.55
N HIS A 34 -10.25 -2.13 -0.70
CA HIS A 34 -10.64 -0.73 -0.70
C HIS A 34 -10.22 -0.01 -2.00
N TYR A 35 -8.95 -0.11 -2.40
CA TYR A 35 -8.45 0.59 -3.58
C TYR A 35 -8.93 -0.01 -4.89
N VAL A 36 -9.28 -1.29 -4.93
CA VAL A 36 -9.98 -1.85 -6.10
C VAL A 36 -11.37 -1.22 -6.23
N LEU A 37 -12.09 -0.96 -5.12
CA LEU A 37 -13.41 -0.32 -5.18
C LEU A 37 -13.39 1.11 -5.70
N TYR A 38 -12.25 1.83 -5.65
CA TYR A 38 -12.11 3.12 -6.33
C TYR A 38 -12.36 2.99 -7.84
N SER A 39 -11.98 1.86 -8.45
CA SER A 39 -12.27 1.64 -9.87
C SER A 39 -13.75 1.41 -10.16
N LYS A 40 -14.52 0.89 -9.18
CA LYS A 40 -15.98 0.75 -9.27
C LYS A 40 -16.70 2.08 -9.01
N TYR A 41 -16.26 2.83 -8.01
CA TYR A 41 -16.82 4.12 -7.62
C TYR A 41 -15.87 5.24 -8.02
N LEU A 42 -15.69 5.38 -9.33
CA LEU A 42 -14.71 6.30 -9.89
C LEU A 42 -15.02 7.75 -9.52
N ASP A 43 -14.07 8.40 -8.87
CA ASP A 43 -14.17 9.79 -8.46
C ASP A 43 -12.83 10.55 -8.68
N LEU A 44 -12.87 11.88 -8.51
CA LEU A 44 -11.74 12.78 -8.70
C LEU A 44 -10.77 12.79 -7.51
N SER A 45 -11.21 12.32 -6.34
CA SER A 45 -10.40 12.02 -5.16
C SER A 45 -11.21 11.18 -4.17
N TYR A 46 -10.57 10.74 -3.09
CA TYR A 46 -11.18 9.95 -2.03
C TYR A 46 -10.71 10.47 -0.66
N VAL A 47 -11.44 10.13 0.40
CA VAL A 47 -11.25 10.60 1.78
C VAL A 47 -9.84 10.29 2.27
N ASP A 48 -9.40 9.05 2.11
CA ASP A 48 -8.10 8.58 2.56
C ASP A 48 -6.99 8.90 1.54
N HIS A 49 -7.22 8.73 0.23
CA HIS A 49 -6.17 8.94 -0.77
C HIS A 49 -6.61 9.63 -2.08
N PRO A 50 -5.67 10.26 -2.81
CA PRO A 50 -5.91 10.74 -4.17
C PRO A 50 -6.19 9.59 -5.16
N PRO A 51 -6.66 9.89 -6.38
CA PRO A 51 -7.39 8.90 -7.17
C PRO A 51 -6.54 7.91 -7.98
N LEU A 52 -5.24 8.15 -8.16
CA LEU A 52 -4.44 7.41 -9.16
C LEU A 52 -4.34 5.91 -8.86
N VAL A 53 -4.39 5.49 -7.60
CA VAL A 53 -4.42 4.06 -7.23
C VAL A 53 -5.67 3.36 -7.79
N GLY A 54 -6.82 4.03 -7.78
CA GLY A 54 -8.06 3.52 -8.35
C GLY A 54 -8.05 3.60 -9.87
N TRP A 55 -7.59 4.71 -10.43
CA TRP A 55 -7.49 4.91 -11.88
C TRP A 55 -6.56 3.88 -12.53
N ALA A 56 -5.50 3.47 -11.84
CA ALA A 56 -4.60 2.42 -12.29
C ALA A 56 -5.28 1.03 -12.35
N HIS A 57 -6.34 0.80 -11.57
CA HIS A 57 -7.14 -0.44 -11.62
C HIS A 57 -8.19 -0.45 -12.73
N VAL A 58 -8.72 0.72 -13.13
CA VAL A 58 -9.81 0.86 -14.13
C VAL A 58 -9.62 -0.01 -15.39
N PRO A 59 -8.48 0.00 -16.11
CA PRO A 59 -8.35 -0.80 -17.32
C PRO A 59 -8.45 -2.30 -17.04
N PHE A 60 -7.99 -2.77 -15.89
CA PHE A 60 -8.09 -4.19 -15.52
C PHE A 60 -9.51 -4.54 -15.07
N PHE A 61 -10.11 -3.69 -14.24
CA PHE A 61 -11.44 -3.88 -13.69
C PHE A 61 -12.51 -3.99 -14.78
N TYR A 62 -12.53 -3.05 -15.73
CA TYR A 62 -13.59 -2.99 -16.75
C TYR A 62 -13.31 -3.86 -17.98
N LEU A 63 -12.05 -4.04 -18.39
CA LEU A 63 -11.73 -4.81 -19.60
C LEU A 63 -11.57 -6.31 -19.33
N LEU A 64 -11.10 -6.69 -18.13
CA LEU A 64 -10.76 -8.08 -17.79
C LEU A 64 -11.63 -8.64 -16.65
N GLY A 65 -12.40 -7.80 -15.97
CA GLY A 65 -13.26 -8.18 -14.84
C GLY A 65 -12.53 -8.13 -13.49
N THR A 66 -13.08 -8.84 -12.51
CA THR A 66 -12.62 -8.76 -11.12
C THR A 66 -12.24 -10.13 -10.57
N ASN A 67 -10.99 -10.28 -10.14
CA ASN A 67 -10.51 -11.37 -9.31
C ASN A 67 -9.22 -10.93 -8.61
N GLN A 68 -8.73 -11.77 -7.69
CA GLN A 68 -7.54 -11.50 -6.88
C GLN A 68 -6.28 -11.29 -7.73
N PHE A 69 -6.15 -11.99 -8.86
CA PHE A 69 -5.03 -11.82 -9.76
C PHE A 69 -5.08 -10.45 -10.46
N LEU A 70 -6.23 -10.05 -11.00
CA LEU A 70 -6.40 -8.78 -11.69
C LEU A 70 -6.26 -7.57 -10.76
N ALA A 71 -6.65 -7.70 -9.49
CA ALA A 71 -6.40 -6.69 -8.47
C ALA A 71 -4.91 -6.46 -8.20
N ARG A 72 -4.06 -7.47 -8.43
CA ARG A 72 -2.62 -7.45 -8.11
C ARG A 72 -1.74 -7.19 -9.33
N LEU A 73 -2.24 -7.49 -10.52
CA LEU A 73 -1.52 -7.33 -11.77
C LEU A 73 -0.91 -5.93 -11.98
N PRO A 74 -1.61 -4.80 -11.70
CA PRO A 74 -1.01 -3.47 -11.85
C PRO A 74 0.24 -3.29 -10.98
N ALA A 75 0.18 -3.68 -9.70
CA ALA A 75 1.30 -3.57 -8.78
C ALA A 75 2.51 -4.40 -9.24
N ILE A 76 2.25 -5.62 -9.73
CA ILE A 76 3.29 -6.52 -10.23
C ILE A 76 4.04 -5.90 -11.42
N LEU A 77 3.29 -5.32 -12.38
CA LEU A 77 3.87 -4.65 -13.54
C LEU A 77 4.64 -3.39 -13.16
N ILE A 78 4.07 -2.56 -12.28
CA ILE A 78 4.74 -1.36 -11.76
C ILE A 78 6.03 -1.76 -11.04
N PHE A 79 6.02 -2.79 -10.22
CA PHE A 79 7.19 -3.20 -9.45
C PHE A 79 8.30 -3.84 -10.29
N ALA A 80 7.95 -4.45 -11.43
CA ALA A 80 8.93 -4.84 -12.44
C ALA A 80 9.66 -3.60 -13.00
N ALA A 81 8.93 -2.52 -13.30
CA ALA A 81 9.52 -1.24 -13.71
C ALA A 81 10.33 -0.58 -12.59
N VAL A 82 9.87 -0.65 -11.33
CA VAL A 82 10.62 -0.20 -10.14
C VAL A 82 11.96 -0.94 -10.03
N SER A 83 11.94 -2.27 -10.17
CA SER A 83 13.16 -3.10 -10.11
C SER A 83 14.14 -2.74 -11.23
N TYR A 84 13.64 -2.44 -12.43
CA TYR A 84 14.47 -1.97 -13.54
C TYR A 84 15.04 -0.57 -13.28
N CYS A 85 14.24 0.35 -12.73
CA CYS A 85 14.70 1.69 -12.36
C CYS A 85 15.75 1.64 -11.23
N ALA A 86 15.58 0.77 -10.24
CA ALA A 86 16.58 0.53 -9.20
C ALA A 86 17.90 0.01 -9.78
N TYR A 87 17.83 -0.90 -10.76
CA TYR A 87 19.01 -1.35 -11.51
C TYR A 87 19.72 -0.19 -12.21
N LEU A 88 18.97 0.64 -12.96
CA LEU A 88 19.53 1.80 -13.67
C LEU A 88 20.13 2.84 -12.70
N PHE A 89 19.48 3.05 -11.55
CA PHE A 89 19.96 3.96 -10.51
C PHE A 89 21.35 3.52 -10.00
N ILE A 90 21.52 2.25 -9.63
CA ILE A 90 22.82 1.73 -9.18
C ILE A 90 23.84 1.64 -10.31
N LEU A 91 23.40 1.35 -11.54
CA LEU A 91 24.29 1.29 -12.69
C LEU A 91 24.88 2.67 -12.99
N ARG A 92 24.09 3.74 -12.90
CA ARG A 92 24.56 5.12 -13.10
C ARG A 92 25.52 5.59 -12.00
N ILE A 93 25.40 5.05 -10.79
CA ILE A 93 26.31 5.35 -9.68
C ILE A 93 27.63 4.58 -9.82
N THR A 94 27.55 3.28 -10.13
CA THR A 94 28.68 2.35 -9.98
C THR A 94 29.34 1.96 -11.30
N GLN A 95 28.67 2.18 -12.43
CA GLN A 95 29.02 1.66 -13.76
C GLN A 95 29.27 0.14 -13.79
N SER A 96 28.75 -0.58 -12.79
CA SER A 96 28.96 -2.02 -12.62
C SER A 96 27.64 -2.77 -12.65
N THR A 97 27.47 -3.58 -13.70
CA THR A 97 26.33 -4.49 -13.83
C THR A 97 26.23 -5.43 -12.62
N ARG A 98 27.36 -6.01 -12.17
CA ARG A 98 27.36 -6.99 -11.09
C ARG A 98 26.83 -6.38 -9.79
N LEU A 99 27.29 -5.18 -9.44
CA LEU A 99 26.84 -4.48 -8.25
C LEU A 99 25.35 -4.13 -8.35
N SER A 100 24.92 -3.69 -9.54
CA SER A 100 23.52 -3.34 -9.80
C SER A 100 22.57 -4.55 -9.71
N LEU A 101 22.98 -5.72 -10.23
CA LEU A 101 22.21 -6.96 -10.13
C LEU A 101 22.04 -7.41 -8.67
N LEU A 102 23.13 -7.42 -7.89
CA LEU A 102 23.06 -7.81 -6.48
C LEU A 102 22.27 -6.81 -5.63
N ALA A 103 22.31 -5.53 -5.96
CA ALA A 103 21.49 -4.50 -5.32
C ALA A 103 19.98 -4.72 -5.57
N VAL A 104 19.59 -5.08 -6.80
CA VAL A 104 18.20 -5.40 -7.14
C VAL A 104 17.75 -6.73 -6.53
N LEU A 105 18.67 -7.71 -6.42
CA LEU A 105 18.42 -8.96 -5.71
C LEU A 105 18.13 -8.71 -4.22
N ALA A 106 18.94 -7.86 -3.57
CA ALA A 106 18.72 -7.47 -2.17
C ALA A 106 17.38 -6.75 -1.98
N LEU A 107 17.04 -5.83 -2.89
CA LEU A 107 15.76 -5.12 -2.89
C LEU A 107 14.57 -6.08 -2.98
N ASN A 108 14.63 -7.07 -3.88
CA ASN A 108 13.60 -8.11 -4.00
C ASN A 108 13.58 -9.10 -2.84
N GLY A 109 14.55 -9.08 -1.92
CA GLY A 109 14.50 -9.84 -0.67
C GLY A 109 13.72 -9.16 0.44
N SER A 110 13.38 -7.87 0.31
CA SER A 110 12.66 -7.13 1.34
C SER A 110 11.18 -7.50 1.39
N PHE A 111 10.66 -7.88 2.56
CA PHE A 111 9.29 -8.36 2.71
C PHE A 111 8.23 -7.31 2.31
N ILE A 112 8.32 -6.09 2.85
CA ILE A 112 7.33 -5.04 2.56
C ILE A 112 7.41 -4.49 1.13
N LEU A 113 8.60 -4.45 0.52
CA LEU A 113 8.70 -4.11 -0.91
C LEU A 113 8.07 -5.20 -1.78
N ASN A 114 8.14 -6.47 -1.36
CA ASN A 114 7.38 -7.54 -2.00
C ASN A 114 5.87 -7.38 -1.84
N VAL A 115 5.40 -6.94 -0.67
CA VAL A 115 3.97 -6.60 -0.46
C VAL A 115 3.56 -5.47 -1.40
N LEU A 116 4.30 -4.37 -1.47
CA LEU A 116 4.03 -3.25 -2.39
C LEU A 116 4.16 -3.63 -3.86
N GLY A 117 4.92 -4.67 -4.18
CA GLY A 117 5.02 -5.24 -5.52
C GLY A 117 3.94 -6.26 -5.87
N LEU A 118 3.09 -6.64 -4.92
CA LEU A 118 1.99 -7.58 -5.10
C LEU A 118 0.63 -6.90 -4.93
N MET A 119 0.53 -5.99 -3.96
CA MET A 119 -0.68 -5.25 -3.60
C MET A 119 -0.56 -3.82 -4.13
N LEU A 120 -1.56 -3.34 -4.88
CA LEU A 120 -1.52 -1.98 -5.40
C LEU A 120 -1.99 -0.99 -4.33
N LEU A 121 -1.03 -0.38 -3.65
CA LEU A 121 -1.23 0.73 -2.74
C LEU A 121 -0.79 2.05 -3.39
N PRO A 122 -1.22 3.21 -2.85
CA PRO A 122 -0.70 4.53 -3.27
C PRO A 122 0.83 4.59 -3.31
N ASP A 123 1.50 3.97 -2.34
CA ASP A 123 2.97 3.90 -2.25
C ASP A 123 3.62 3.16 -3.42
N SER A 124 2.97 2.12 -3.96
CA SER A 124 3.51 1.32 -5.06
C SER A 124 3.81 2.16 -6.30
N LEU A 125 2.96 3.16 -6.59
CA LEU A 125 3.16 4.13 -7.67
C LEU A 125 4.33 5.08 -7.38
N LEU A 126 4.43 5.56 -6.14
CA LEU A 126 5.52 6.46 -5.73
C LEU A 126 6.90 5.80 -5.83
N LEU A 127 7.00 4.48 -5.61
CA LEU A 127 8.26 3.75 -5.78
C LEU A 127 8.82 3.89 -7.20
N LEU A 128 7.96 3.94 -8.22
CA LEU A 128 8.38 4.17 -9.60
C LEU A 128 8.71 5.64 -9.82
N PHE A 129 7.81 6.53 -9.41
CA PHE A 129 7.94 7.95 -9.66
C PHE A 129 9.17 8.58 -8.98
N VAL A 130 9.61 8.09 -7.81
CA VAL A 130 10.81 8.63 -7.16
C VAL A 130 12.08 8.40 -7.98
N PHE A 131 12.22 7.25 -8.66
CA PHE A 131 13.36 7.03 -9.55
C PHE A 131 13.28 7.92 -10.78
N LEU A 132 12.10 8.03 -11.40
CA LEU A 132 11.88 8.91 -12.55
C LEU A 132 12.15 10.38 -12.19
N LEU A 133 11.78 10.80 -10.98
CA LEU A 133 12.06 12.12 -10.42
C LEU A 133 13.57 12.35 -10.27
N ILE A 134 14.30 11.40 -9.67
CA ILE A 134 15.77 11.48 -9.54
C ILE A 134 16.43 11.60 -10.91
N PHE A 135 16.00 10.78 -11.88
CA PHE A 135 16.57 10.79 -13.24
C PHE A 135 16.26 12.07 -14.00
N THR A 136 15.10 12.65 -13.77
CA THR A 136 14.68 13.91 -14.40
C THR A 136 15.39 15.10 -13.76
N ALA A 137 15.50 15.14 -12.43
CA ALA A 137 16.25 16.15 -11.71
C ALA A 137 17.74 16.19 -12.11
N GLU A 138 18.37 15.02 -12.29
CA GLU A 138 19.76 14.94 -12.79
C GLU A 138 19.89 15.45 -14.23
N ARG A 139 18.95 15.12 -15.12
CA ARG A 139 18.95 15.63 -16.50
C ARG A 139 18.74 17.13 -16.56
N ILE A 140 17.85 17.70 -15.74
CA ILE A 140 17.65 19.14 -15.64
C ILE A 140 18.94 19.82 -15.17
N ASP A 141 19.59 19.29 -14.14
CA ASP A 141 20.87 19.79 -13.61
C ASP A 141 21.99 19.78 -14.67
N ARG A 142 22.02 18.76 -15.54
CA ARG A 142 23.02 18.60 -16.59
C ARG A 142 22.72 19.37 -17.88
N GLU A 143 21.52 19.22 -18.43
CA GLU A 143 21.18 19.59 -19.82
C GLU A 143 20.17 20.74 -19.93
N LYS A 144 19.37 20.99 -18.89
CA LYS A 144 18.34 22.05 -18.85
C LYS A 144 17.36 22.03 -20.04
N LYS A 145 17.07 20.87 -20.62
CA LYS A 145 16.14 20.77 -21.76
C LYS A 145 14.70 21.06 -21.32
N PRO A 146 13.91 21.86 -22.07
CA PRO A 146 12.52 22.18 -21.73
C PRO A 146 11.65 20.94 -21.47
N LEU A 147 11.86 19.87 -22.24
CA LEU A 147 11.11 18.62 -22.10
C LEU A 147 11.29 17.96 -20.71
N ASP A 148 12.46 18.10 -20.08
CA ASP A 148 12.69 17.53 -18.76
C ASP A 148 11.91 18.30 -17.68
N TYR A 149 11.67 19.61 -17.85
CA TYR A 149 10.80 20.40 -16.96
C TYR A 149 9.32 20.05 -17.12
N ILE A 150 8.88 19.82 -18.36
CA ILE A 150 7.52 19.31 -18.62
C ILE A 150 7.33 17.96 -17.91
N LEU A 151 8.29 17.05 -18.06
CA LEU A 151 8.28 15.76 -17.38
C LEU A 151 8.32 15.92 -15.85
N LEU A 152 9.08 16.88 -15.33
CA LEU A 152 9.11 17.18 -13.89
C LEU A 152 7.71 17.58 -13.37
N GLY A 153 7.03 18.47 -14.10
CA GLY A 153 5.66 18.87 -13.77
C GLY A 153 4.67 17.71 -13.84
N ILE A 154 4.76 16.87 -14.87
CA ILE A 154 3.95 15.65 -14.99
C ILE A 154 4.22 14.71 -13.81
N LEU A 155 5.47 14.48 -13.44
CA LEU A 155 5.83 13.59 -12.33
C LEU A 155 5.28 14.10 -11.00
N PHE A 156 5.48 15.38 -10.65
CA PHE A 156 4.89 15.92 -9.42
C PHE A 156 3.37 15.93 -9.44
N GLY A 157 2.75 16.19 -10.60
CA GLY A 157 1.32 16.08 -10.80
C GLY A 157 0.81 14.67 -10.50
N LEU A 158 1.40 13.65 -11.16
CA LEU A 158 1.06 12.24 -10.97
C LEU A 158 1.31 11.78 -9.53
N MET A 159 2.39 12.23 -8.89
CA MET A 159 2.67 11.93 -7.49
C MET A 159 1.63 12.57 -6.56
N GLY A 160 1.23 13.80 -6.82
CA GLY A 160 0.19 14.52 -6.07
C GLY A 160 -1.18 13.86 -6.16
N ILE A 161 -1.54 13.33 -7.33
CA ILE A 161 -2.76 12.50 -7.50
C ILE A 161 -2.57 11.03 -7.13
N ALA A 162 -1.38 10.61 -6.68
CA ALA A 162 -1.13 9.27 -6.14
C ALA A 162 -1.25 9.25 -4.61
N LYS A 163 -0.58 10.19 -3.93
CA LYS A 163 -0.54 10.23 -2.45
C LYS A 163 -0.23 11.63 -1.95
N TYR A 164 -1.01 12.11 -0.98
CA TYR A 164 -0.86 13.45 -0.40
C TYR A 164 0.56 13.72 0.15
N THR A 165 1.20 12.72 0.77
CA THR A 165 2.54 12.86 1.35
C THR A 165 3.65 13.05 0.30
N SER A 166 3.35 12.91 -1.00
CA SER A 166 4.32 13.19 -2.06
C SER A 166 4.77 14.65 -2.13
N ILE A 167 3.99 15.58 -1.57
CA ILE A 167 4.38 16.99 -1.44
C ILE A 167 5.71 17.18 -0.71
N LEU A 168 6.05 16.24 0.19
CA LEU A 168 7.31 16.21 0.93
C LEU A 168 8.55 16.07 0.03
N LEU A 169 8.38 15.72 -1.25
CA LEU A 169 9.47 15.60 -2.21
C LEU A 169 9.76 16.92 -2.96
N VAL A 170 8.90 17.93 -2.84
CA VAL A 170 9.13 19.25 -3.47
C VAL A 170 10.25 20.02 -2.75
N PRO A 171 10.21 20.24 -1.41
CA PRO A 171 11.28 20.94 -0.70
C PRO A 171 12.70 20.37 -0.93
N PRO A 172 12.95 19.04 -0.84
CA PRO A 172 14.27 18.48 -1.08
C PRO A 172 14.78 18.71 -2.51
N LEU A 173 13.92 18.80 -3.52
CA LEU A 173 14.35 19.15 -4.88
C LEU A 173 14.80 20.62 -4.96
N VAL A 174 14.05 21.53 -4.33
CA VAL A 174 14.43 22.95 -4.25
C VAL A 174 15.76 23.08 -3.50
N ILE A 175 15.89 22.42 -2.34
CA ILE A 175 17.12 22.39 -1.55
C ILE A 175 18.29 21.85 -2.36
N PHE A 176 18.09 20.81 -3.17
CA PHE A 176 19.13 20.27 -4.06
C PHE A 176 19.69 21.34 -5.00
N PHE A 177 18.84 22.09 -5.69
CA PHE A 177 19.29 23.16 -6.60
C PHE A 177 19.89 24.35 -5.86
N LEU A 178 19.37 24.71 -4.68
CA LEU A 178 19.93 25.75 -3.81
C LEU A 178 21.34 25.41 -3.34
N ILE A 179 21.57 24.19 -2.86
CA ILE A 179 22.91 23.70 -2.44
C ILE A 179 23.90 23.77 -3.61
N LYS A 180 23.44 23.49 -4.83
CA LYS A 180 24.25 23.60 -6.05
C LYS A 180 24.36 25.03 -6.60
N LYS A 181 23.72 26.02 -5.96
CA LYS A 181 23.64 27.42 -6.41
C LYS A 181 23.07 27.56 -7.84
N ARG A 182 22.17 26.65 -8.22
CA ARG A 182 21.52 26.63 -9.55
C ARG A 182 20.24 27.46 -9.57
N TYR A 183 20.39 28.74 -9.21
CA TYR A 183 19.29 29.71 -9.23
C TYR A 183 18.73 29.90 -10.64
N ASP A 184 19.59 29.73 -11.65
CA ASP A 184 19.24 29.73 -13.07
C ASP A 184 18.22 28.65 -13.44
N ILE A 185 18.25 27.49 -12.77
CA ILE A 185 17.24 26.43 -12.95
C ILE A 185 16.00 26.76 -12.12
N LEU A 186 16.21 27.08 -10.84
CA LEU A 186 15.12 27.22 -9.86
C LEU A 186 14.14 28.34 -10.24
N PHE A 187 14.66 29.45 -10.76
CA PHE A 187 13.87 30.61 -11.19
C PHE A 187 13.70 30.69 -12.70
N SER A 188 13.96 29.60 -13.43
CA SER A 188 13.70 29.56 -14.87
C SER A 188 12.19 29.61 -15.17
N PRO A 189 11.78 30.20 -16.30
CA PRO A 189 10.40 30.10 -16.78
C PRO A 189 9.93 28.64 -16.94
N TYR A 190 10.84 27.73 -17.25
CA TYR A 190 10.54 26.30 -17.38
C TYR A 190 10.23 25.63 -16.04
N MET A 191 10.83 26.09 -14.93
CA MET A 191 10.47 25.61 -13.59
C MET A 191 9.07 26.09 -13.20
N PHE A 192 8.70 27.33 -13.55
CA PHE A 192 7.34 27.81 -13.37
C PHE A 192 6.34 27.01 -14.22
N LEU A 193 6.69 26.71 -15.48
CA LEU A 193 5.89 25.81 -16.33
C LEU A 193 5.71 24.43 -15.70
N ALA A 194 6.76 23.84 -15.10
CA ALA A 194 6.67 22.57 -14.39
C ALA A 194 5.67 22.66 -13.21
N ALA A 195 5.70 23.74 -12.44
CA ALA A 195 4.77 23.97 -11.35
C ALA A 195 3.32 24.12 -11.84
N VAL A 196 3.09 24.85 -12.93
CA VAL A 196 1.76 25.00 -13.55
C VAL A 196 1.23 23.65 -14.03
N ILE A 197 2.06 22.84 -14.71
CA ILE A 197 1.67 21.50 -15.18
C ILE A 197 1.28 20.60 -13.99
N ALA A 198 2.10 20.59 -12.93
CA ALA A 198 1.81 19.81 -11.73
C ALA A 198 0.47 20.26 -11.10
N PHE A 199 0.24 21.57 -11.00
CA PHE A 199 -0.99 22.13 -10.45
C PHE A 199 -2.23 21.74 -11.28
N VAL A 200 -2.15 21.81 -12.61
CA VAL A 200 -3.23 21.39 -13.51
C VAL A 200 -3.58 19.92 -13.30
N ILE A 201 -2.58 19.04 -13.20
CA ILE A 201 -2.81 17.61 -12.96
C ILE A 201 -3.42 17.34 -11.58
N ILE A 202 -3.07 18.13 -10.55
CA ILE A 202 -3.58 18.00 -9.18
C ILE A 202 -4.97 18.64 -9.02
N THR A 203 -5.41 19.47 -9.96
CA THR A 203 -6.68 20.21 -9.89
C THR A 203 -7.91 19.34 -9.59
N PRO A 204 -8.07 18.11 -10.13
CA PRO A 204 -9.17 17.22 -9.77
C PRO A 204 -9.27 16.95 -8.26
N VAL A 205 -8.14 16.77 -7.58
CA VAL A 205 -8.07 16.51 -6.13
C VAL A 205 -8.50 17.74 -5.33
N ILE A 206 -8.06 18.93 -5.77
CA ILE A 206 -8.41 20.20 -5.13
C ILE A 206 -9.91 20.46 -5.29
N TYR A 207 -10.43 20.33 -6.51
CA TYR A 207 -11.85 20.52 -6.80
C TYR A 207 -12.72 19.56 -6.00
N TRP A 208 -12.38 18.27 -5.98
CA TRP A 208 -13.13 17.27 -5.21
C TRP A 208 -13.14 17.60 -3.72
N ASN A 209 -12.00 17.97 -3.15
CA ASN A 209 -11.96 18.34 -1.74
C ASN A 209 -12.78 19.60 -1.46
N PHE A 210 -12.74 20.61 -2.35
CA PHE A 210 -13.55 21.81 -2.21
C PHE A 210 -15.05 21.50 -2.19
N THR A 211 -15.53 20.56 -3.01
CA THR A 211 -16.95 20.15 -3.03
C THR A 211 -17.34 19.18 -1.90
N HIS A 212 -16.37 18.71 -1.10
CA HIS A 212 -16.59 17.76 0.01
C HIS A 212 -16.04 18.32 1.34
N ASP A 213 -16.11 19.65 1.53
CA ASP A 213 -15.71 20.33 2.76
C ASP A 213 -14.29 19.96 3.24
N PHE A 214 -13.36 19.77 2.29
CA PHE A 214 -11.98 19.38 2.52
C PHE A 214 -11.82 18.13 3.42
N ILE A 215 -12.74 17.18 3.31
CA ILE A 215 -12.78 15.96 4.12
C ILE A 215 -11.44 15.20 4.12
N SER A 216 -10.76 15.07 2.97
CA SER A 216 -9.48 14.35 2.91
C SER A 216 -8.37 15.09 3.64
N PHE A 217 -8.30 16.42 3.53
CA PHE A 217 -7.28 17.19 4.24
C PHE A 217 -7.51 17.21 5.74
N ARG A 218 -8.77 17.23 6.19
CA ARG A 218 -9.12 17.05 7.61
C ARG A 218 -8.73 15.65 8.10
N TYR A 219 -9.02 14.61 7.31
CA TYR A 219 -8.63 13.23 7.59
C TYR A 219 -7.11 13.07 7.74
N GLN A 220 -6.34 13.59 6.79
CA GLN A 220 -4.87 13.53 6.81
C GLN A 220 -4.27 14.41 7.92
N GLY A 221 -4.84 15.60 8.14
CA GLY A 221 -4.46 16.49 9.24
C GLY A 221 -4.68 15.85 10.60
N GLY A 222 -5.75 15.05 10.77
CA GLY A 222 -6.00 14.27 11.97
C GLY A 222 -4.85 13.32 12.33
N HIS A 223 -4.20 12.70 11.34
CA HIS A 223 -3.08 11.79 11.60
C HIS A 223 -1.79 12.52 12.02
N VAL A 224 -1.66 13.80 11.66
CA VAL A 224 -0.48 14.62 11.95
C VAL A 224 -0.67 15.45 13.22
N PHE A 225 -1.90 15.91 13.49
CA PHE A 225 -2.22 16.88 14.53
C PHE A 225 -3.26 16.39 15.55
N GLY A 226 -3.85 15.20 15.37
CA GLY A 226 -4.97 14.70 16.19
C GLY A 226 -4.58 14.29 17.61
N THR A 227 -3.33 13.85 17.81
CA THR A 227 -2.76 13.57 19.14
C THR A 227 -1.56 14.47 19.38
N LEU A 228 -1.69 15.43 20.28
CA LEU A 228 -0.58 16.31 20.68
C LEU A 228 0.36 15.67 21.71
N SER A 229 -0.05 14.56 22.35
CA SER A 229 0.78 13.84 23.30
C SER A 229 1.78 12.94 22.58
N SER A 230 3.07 13.18 22.77
CA SER A 230 4.11 12.29 22.26
C SER A 230 4.12 10.95 23.01
N SER A 231 4.08 9.85 22.28
CA SER A 231 4.20 8.47 22.73
C SER A 231 5.50 7.85 22.19
N PHE A 232 6.51 7.76 23.04
CA PHE A 232 7.75 7.05 22.69
C PHE A 232 7.49 5.56 22.39
N LYS A 233 6.44 4.98 22.97
CA LYS A 233 5.97 3.63 22.65
C LYS A 233 5.58 3.51 21.17
N ASN A 234 4.83 4.46 20.63
CA ASN A 234 4.43 4.46 19.21
C ASN A 234 5.65 4.54 18.30
N PHE A 235 6.65 5.35 18.68
CA PHE A 235 7.90 5.46 17.95
C PHE A 235 8.65 4.11 17.90
N ILE A 236 8.84 3.46 19.05
CA ILE A 236 9.53 2.16 19.12
C ILE A 236 8.75 1.07 18.38
N GLU A 237 7.42 1.02 18.52
CA GLU A 237 6.58 0.07 17.79
C GLU A 237 6.66 0.28 16.28
N SER A 238 6.65 1.53 15.82
CA SER A 238 6.79 1.88 14.40
C SER A 238 8.16 1.48 13.85
N LEU A 239 9.23 1.72 14.61
CA LEU A 239 10.59 1.36 14.22
C LEU A 239 10.79 -0.17 14.23
N ALA A 240 10.26 -0.87 15.23
CA ALA A 240 10.29 -2.32 15.32
C ALA A 240 9.48 -2.98 14.19
N ALA A 241 8.33 -2.40 13.83
CA ALA A 241 7.54 -2.85 12.70
C ALA A 241 8.30 -2.68 11.38
N GLN A 242 9.00 -1.56 11.19
CA GLN A 242 9.90 -1.36 10.04
C GLN A 242 11.07 -2.37 10.03
N PHE A 243 11.70 -2.62 11.17
CA PHE A 243 12.79 -3.59 11.30
C PHE A 243 12.38 -4.99 10.85
N GLY A 244 11.22 -5.48 11.30
CA GLY A 244 10.67 -6.76 10.84
C GLY A 244 10.25 -6.73 9.36
N ALA A 245 9.52 -5.68 8.95
CA ALA A 245 8.90 -5.60 7.63
C ALA A 245 9.90 -5.44 6.47
N TYR A 246 11.06 -4.83 6.69
CA TYR A 246 12.09 -4.71 5.64
C TYR A 246 13.08 -5.88 5.61
N SER A 247 12.87 -6.92 6.41
CA SER A 247 13.84 -7.96 6.75
C SER A 247 14.96 -7.38 7.65
N PRO A 248 15.14 -7.90 8.89
CA PRO A 248 16.00 -7.33 9.93
C PRO A 248 17.36 -6.78 9.46
N PHE A 249 18.08 -7.52 8.63
CA PHE A 249 19.41 -7.11 8.18
C PHE A 249 19.40 -6.18 6.97
N LEU A 250 18.39 -6.27 6.09
CA LEU A 250 18.25 -5.30 5.00
C LEU A 250 17.85 -3.92 5.53
N PHE A 251 17.08 -3.86 6.63
CA PHE A 251 16.84 -2.63 7.38
C PHE A 251 18.17 -1.99 7.81
N ILE A 252 19.08 -2.75 8.40
CA ILE A 252 20.41 -2.25 8.83
C ILE A 252 21.23 -1.80 7.62
N ILE A 253 21.21 -2.57 6.53
CA ILE A 253 21.90 -2.23 5.28
C ILE A 253 21.37 -0.92 4.69
N ALA A 254 20.06 -0.65 4.77
CA ALA A 254 19.49 0.60 4.32
C ALA A 254 20.03 1.80 5.11
N PHE A 255 20.01 1.75 6.44
CA PHE A 255 20.58 2.83 7.26
C PHE A 255 22.08 3.00 7.03
N TYR A 256 22.83 1.90 6.91
CA TYR A 256 24.25 1.96 6.55
C TYR A 256 24.47 2.66 5.20
N GLY A 257 23.67 2.31 4.19
CA GLY A 257 23.69 2.95 2.87
C GLY A 257 23.39 4.44 2.95
N PHE A 258 22.36 4.84 3.70
CA PHE A 258 22.00 6.23 3.93
C PHE A 258 23.14 7.03 4.55
N PHE A 259 23.68 6.56 5.69
CA PHE A 259 24.74 7.28 6.40
C PHE A 259 26.03 7.40 5.58
N LYS A 260 26.36 6.41 4.74
CA LYS A 260 27.49 6.50 3.81
C LYS A 260 27.20 7.47 2.66
N ALA A 261 25.96 7.50 2.16
CA ALA A 261 25.55 8.40 1.09
C ALA A 261 25.53 9.87 1.51
N LEU A 262 25.33 10.20 2.80
CA LEU A 262 25.37 11.58 3.32
C LEU A 262 26.64 12.36 2.92
N ARG A 263 27.79 11.66 2.81
CA ARG A 263 29.08 12.26 2.48
C ARG A 263 29.40 12.25 0.98
N SER A 264 28.50 11.70 0.16
CA SER A 264 28.75 11.52 -1.26
C SER A 264 28.63 12.82 -2.05
N ARG A 265 29.50 12.96 -3.06
CA ARG A 265 29.41 14.02 -4.07
C ARG A 265 28.64 13.61 -5.32
N ASN A 266 28.28 12.33 -5.46
CA ASN A 266 27.52 11.83 -6.59
C ASN A 266 26.09 12.40 -6.57
N VAL A 267 25.64 12.93 -7.72
CA VAL A 267 24.35 13.61 -7.86
C VAL A 267 23.15 12.71 -7.52
N TYR A 268 23.17 11.46 -7.96
CA TYR A 268 22.11 10.48 -7.69
C TYR A 268 21.99 10.18 -6.20
N LEU A 269 23.12 10.03 -5.51
CA LEU A 269 23.16 9.78 -4.06
C LEU A 269 22.70 11.00 -3.26
N ARG A 270 23.04 12.22 -3.70
CA ARG A 270 22.56 13.46 -3.05
C ARG A 270 21.05 13.61 -3.17
N LEU A 271 20.49 13.41 -4.36
CA LEU A 271 19.04 13.40 -4.56
C LEU A 271 18.37 12.31 -3.72
N ALA A 272 18.92 11.11 -3.69
CA ALA A 272 18.39 10.02 -2.87
C ALA A 272 18.41 10.34 -1.36
N VAL A 273 19.49 10.96 -0.87
CA VAL A 273 19.60 11.43 0.53
C VAL A 273 18.55 12.47 0.83
N LEU A 274 18.36 13.46 -0.04
CA LEU A 274 17.38 14.52 0.18
C LEU A 274 15.95 13.96 0.15
N PHE A 275 15.60 13.13 -0.83
CA PHE A 275 14.26 12.55 -0.95
C PHE A 275 13.98 11.49 0.13
N GLY A 276 14.80 10.44 0.20
CA GLY A 276 14.61 9.35 1.16
C GLY A 276 14.79 9.82 2.60
N GLY A 277 15.77 10.69 2.86
CA GLY A 277 16.00 11.27 4.18
C GLY A 277 14.84 12.14 4.66
N THR A 278 14.27 12.99 3.80
CA THR A 278 13.08 13.80 4.16
C THR A 278 11.89 12.93 4.51
N ILE A 279 11.60 11.90 3.70
CA ILE A 279 10.51 10.95 3.97
C ILE A 279 10.75 10.21 5.30
N MET A 280 11.96 9.71 5.53
CA MET A 280 12.29 8.99 6.77
C MET A 280 12.19 9.89 8.00
N VAL A 281 12.74 11.11 7.94
CA VAL A 281 12.67 12.06 9.06
C VAL A 281 11.23 12.43 9.37
N PHE A 282 10.42 12.74 8.34
CA PHE A 282 9.00 13.04 8.53
C PHE A 282 8.29 11.90 9.27
N PHE A 283 8.41 10.67 8.79
CA PHE A 283 7.72 9.52 9.40
C PHE A 283 8.27 9.12 10.78
N LEU A 284 9.57 9.32 11.05
CA LEU A 284 10.11 9.14 12.39
C LEU A 284 9.52 10.17 13.36
N LEU A 285 9.40 11.43 12.94
CA LEU A 285 8.83 12.49 13.77
C LEU A 285 7.32 12.28 14.01
N THR A 286 6.56 11.96 12.96
CA THR A 286 5.12 11.66 13.13
C THR A 286 4.88 10.39 13.93
N SER A 287 5.82 9.44 13.92
CA SER A 287 5.69 8.20 14.70
C SER A 287 5.66 8.40 16.22
N LEU A 288 6.10 9.57 16.70
CA LEU A 288 5.94 9.96 18.09
C LEU A 288 4.48 10.24 18.45
N TYR A 289 3.63 10.61 17.50
CA TYR A 289 2.24 10.98 17.76
C TYR A 289 1.28 9.84 17.39
N GLU A 290 1.52 9.18 16.26
CA GLU A 290 0.72 8.06 15.78
C GLU A 290 1.59 6.90 15.28
N ARG A 291 1.07 5.67 15.35
CA ARG A 291 1.80 4.51 14.81
C ARG A 291 1.94 4.63 13.29
N THR A 292 3.18 4.65 12.82
CA THR A 292 3.49 4.69 11.39
C THR A 292 3.50 3.27 10.82
N LEU A 293 2.76 3.05 9.74
CA LEU A 293 2.75 1.77 9.03
C LEU A 293 4.09 1.55 8.29
N PRO A 294 4.61 0.30 8.23
CA PRO A 294 5.96 0.05 7.69
C PRO A 294 6.16 0.42 6.22
N HIS A 295 5.09 0.48 5.42
CA HIS A 295 5.19 0.83 4.01
C HIS A 295 5.27 2.35 3.78
N TRP A 296 4.89 3.20 4.75
CA TRP A 296 4.90 4.65 4.61
C TRP A 296 6.31 5.23 4.31
N PRO A 297 7.40 4.80 4.99
CA PRO A 297 8.76 5.23 4.66
C PRO A 297 9.42 4.43 3.51
N SER A 298 8.66 3.71 2.68
CA SER A 298 9.21 2.78 1.68
C SER A 298 10.17 3.39 0.68
N ILE A 299 10.01 4.67 0.32
CA ILE A 299 10.95 5.40 -0.53
C ILE A 299 12.38 5.38 0.05
N PHE A 300 12.53 5.53 1.38
CA PHE A 300 13.85 5.47 2.02
C PHE A 300 14.50 4.11 1.78
N TYR A 301 13.80 3.03 2.10
CA TYR A 301 14.33 1.68 1.99
C TYR A 301 14.56 1.26 0.53
N LEU A 302 13.67 1.68 -0.37
CA LEU A 302 13.80 1.48 -1.82
C LEU A 302 15.11 2.05 -2.34
N LEU A 303 15.48 3.26 -1.89
CA LEU A 303 16.70 3.92 -2.32
C LEU A 303 17.94 3.35 -1.62
N PHE A 304 17.86 3.05 -0.32
CA PHE A 304 19.05 2.77 0.48
C PHE A 304 19.39 1.30 0.69
N ILE A 305 18.47 0.34 0.53
CA ILE A 305 18.84 -1.08 0.47
C ILE A 305 19.83 -1.32 -0.70
N PRO A 306 19.56 -0.85 -1.94
CA PRO A 306 20.49 -0.94 -3.05
C PRO A 306 21.83 -0.23 -2.79
N VAL A 307 21.79 0.96 -2.19
CA VAL A 307 22.99 1.75 -1.89
C VAL A 307 23.89 1.05 -0.86
N GLY A 308 23.31 0.60 0.25
CA GLY A 308 24.05 -0.14 1.26
C GLY A 308 24.64 -1.43 0.70
N THR A 309 23.91 -2.11 -0.18
CA THR A 309 24.35 -3.35 -0.83
C THR A 309 25.61 -3.14 -1.65
N TYR A 310 25.66 -2.16 -2.58
CA TYR A 310 26.86 -1.99 -3.40
C TYR A 310 28.07 -1.52 -2.57
N ILE A 311 27.85 -0.68 -1.55
CA ILE A 311 28.94 -0.20 -0.67
C ILE A 311 29.54 -1.36 0.12
N LEU A 312 28.71 -2.25 0.66
CA LEU A 312 29.19 -3.44 1.38
C LEU A 312 29.92 -4.42 0.44
N LEU A 313 29.47 -4.57 -0.82
CA LEU A 313 30.16 -5.39 -1.82
C LEU A 313 31.56 -4.88 -2.16
N GLN A 314 31.76 -3.56 -2.13
CA GLN A 314 33.06 -2.93 -2.40
C GLN A 314 33.99 -2.87 -1.17
N SER A 315 33.51 -3.29 0.00
CA SER A 315 34.32 -3.33 1.21
C SER A 315 35.45 -4.35 1.11
N GLN A 316 36.66 -3.94 1.51
CA GLN A 316 37.82 -4.84 1.63
C GLN A 316 37.66 -5.85 2.78
N GLU A 317 36.91 -5.47 3.81
CA GLU A 317 36.66 -6.32 4.97
C GLU A 317 35.71 -7.48 4.62
N LYS A 318 36.21 -8.73 4.72
CA LYS A 318 35.46 -9.94 4.37
C LYS A 318 34.16 -10.10 5.18
N TRP A 319 34.16 -9.74 6.46
CA TRP A 319 32.98 -9.89 7.32
C TRP A 319 31.79 -9.05 6.84
N LYS A 320 32.02 -7.84 6.31
CA LYS A 320 30.97 -6.96 5.74
C LYS A 320 30.31 -7.59 4.52
N ARG A 321 31.10 -8.20 3.64
CA ARG A 321 30.62 -8.93 2.46
C ARG A 321 29.86 -10.19 2.86
N ASN A 322 30.36 -10.95 3.83
CA ASN A 322 29.69 -12.15 4.32
C ASN A 322 28.37 -11.82 5.02
N PHE A 323 28.35 -10.75 5.83
CA PHE A 323 27.12 -10.21 6.43
C PHE A 323 26.10 -9.86 5.36
N LEU A 324 26.50 -9.18 4.28
CA LEU A 324 25.61 -8.88 3.16
C LEU A 324 25.05 -10.16 2.51
N TYR A 325 25.90 -11.13 2.17
CA TYR A 325 25.44 -12.37 1.53
C TYR A 325 24.49 -13.16 2.43
N PHE A 326 24.80 -13.23 3.73
CA PHE A 326 23.91 -13.81 4.72
C PHE A 326 22.57 -13.06 4.79
N SER A 327 22.61 -11.72 4.80
CA SER A 327 21.42 -10.86 4.85
C SER A 327 20.52 -11.07 3.65
N ILE A 328 21.08 -11.07 2.43
CA ILE A 328 20.34 -11.33 1.20
C ILE A 328 19.81 -12.77 1.20
N GLY A 329 20.65 -13.75 1.53
CA GLY A 329 20.27 -15.17 1.58
C GLY A 329 19.12 -15.43 2.56
N LEU A 330 19.22 -14.93 3.79
CA LEU A 330 18.15 -15.03 4.79
C LEU A 330 16.86 -14.36 4.29
N SER A 331 16.96 -13.14 3.76
CA SER A 331 15.80 -12.38 3.30
C SER A 331 15.08 -13.08 2.14
N LEU A 332 15.83 -13.62 1.17
CA LEU A 332 15.27 -14.41 0.07
C LEU A 332 14.65 -15.72 0.57
N THR A 333 15.28 -16.40 1.52
CA THR A 333 14.71 -17.62 2.13
C THR A 333 13.39 -17.31 2.84
N LEU A 334 13.34 -16.26 3.66
CA LEU A 334 12.11 -15.83 4.34
C LEU A 334 11.02 -15.41 3.34
N MET A 335 11.40 -14.72 2.26
CA MET A 335 10.49 -14.37 1.16
C MET A 335 9.92 -15.63 0.50
N ILE A 336 10.76 -16.60 0.12
CA ILE A 336 10.33 -17.87 -0.49
C ILE A 336 9.40 -18.63 0.46
N ILE A 337 9.75 -18.74 1.75
CA ILE A 337 8.89 -19.36 2.76
C ILE A 337 7.52 -18.67 2.78
N THR A 338 7.49 -17.34 2.79
CA THR A 338 6.24 -16.58 2.80
C THR A 338 5.43 -16.80 1.53
N TYR A 339 6.08 -16.79 0.37
CA TYR A 339 5.43 -17.01 -0.93
C TYR A 339 4.94 -18.45 -1.12
N CYS A 340 5.54 -19.42 -0.46
CA CYS A 340 5.03 -20.79 -0.40
C CYS A 340 3.88 -20.94 0.63
N ALA A 341 3.94 -20.17 1.72
CA ALA A 341 2.98 -20.24 2.82
C ALA A 341 1.63 -19.57 2.49
N VAL A 342 1.67 -18.36 1.90
CA VAL A 342 0.50 -17.51 1.67
C VAL A 342 -0.53 -18.13 0.72
N PRO A 343 -0.15 -18.73 -0.43
CA PRO A 343 -1.07 -19.45 -1.32
C PRO A 343 -1.74 -20.67 -0.70
N PHE A 344 -1.08 -21.29 0.28
CA PHE A 344 -1.53 -22.54 0.88
C PHE A 344 -1.64 -22.37 2.39
N PRO A 345 -2.55 -21.50 2.88
CA PRO A 345 -2.67 -21.21 4.30
C PRO A 345 -2.99 -22.50 5.07
N GLU A 346 -3.74 -23.43 4.49
CA GLU A 346 -3.96 -24.77 5.04
C GLU A 346 -2.66 -25.57 5.17
N LYS A 347 -1.83 -25.68 4.13
CA LYS A 347 -0.57 -26.44 4.22
C LYS A 347 0.40 -25.77 5.22
N CYS A 348 0.48 -24.45 5.20
CA CYS A 348 1.33 -23.68 6.11
C CYS A 348 0.89 -23.84 7.56
N THR A 349 -0.39 -23.62 7.86
CA THR A 349 -0.89 -23.73 9.24
C THR A 349 -0.86 -25.18 9.73
N LYS A 350 -1.00 -26.18 8.84
CA LYS A 350 -0.78 -27.60 9.19
C LYS A 350 0.67 -27.86 9.55
N PHE A 351 1.62 -27.36 8.77
CA PHE A 351 3.06 -27.52 9.04
C PHE A 351 3.48 -26.81 10.32
N VAL A 352 3.08 -25.55 10.51
CA VAL A 352 3.31 -24.82 11.77
C VAL A 352 2.63 -25.54 12.93
N GLY A 353 1.42 -26.06 12.71
CA GLY A 353 0.64 -26.88 13.65
C GLY A 353 1.35 -28.13 14.16
N ILE A 354 2.34 -28.66 13.44
CA ILE A 354 3.21 -29.76 13.93
C ILE A 354 4.04 -29.29 15.13
N PHE A 355 4.49 -28.03 15.12
CA PHE A 355 5.37 -27.46 16.15
C PHE A 355 4.62 -26.58 17.15
N TYR A 356 3.54 -25.93 16.71
CA TYR A 356 2.76 -24.97 17.48
C TYR A 356 1.32 -24.92 16.98
N LYS A 357 0.37 -25.35 17.81
CA LYS A 357 -1.06 -25.24 17.50
C LYS A 357 -1.48 -23.78 17.58
N ILE A 358 -1.84 -23.20 16.44
CA ILE A 358 -2.35 -21.83 16.36
C ILE A 358 -3.69 -21.77 17.11
N PRO A 359 -3.82 -20.91 18.14
CA PRO A 359 -5.08 -20.75 18.85
C PRO A 359 -6.19 -20.17 17.97
N ASP A 360 -7.44 -20.43 18.37
CA ASP A 360 -8.60 -19.76 17.78
C ASP A 360 -8.42 -18.24 17.81
N TYR A 361 -8.82 -17.58 16.72
CA TYR A 361 -8.77 -16.14 16.52
C TYR A 361 -7.36 -15.53 16.51
N LYS A 362 -6.32 -16.36 16.37
CA LYS A 362 -4.91 -15.92 16.28
C LYS A 362 -4.22 -16.26 14.96
N SER A 363 -4.98 -16.66 13.93
CA SER A 363 -4.43 -16.95 12.60
C SER A 363 -3.83 -15.70 11.95
N PRO A 364 -2.60 -15.76 11.39
CA PRO A 364 -2.00 -14.66 10.63
C PRO A 364 -2.67 -14.42 9.28
N PHE A 365 -3.53 -15.35 8.82
CA PHE A 365 -4.24 -15.26 7.54
C PHE A 365 -5.64 -14.65 7.67
N ARG A 366 -6.03 -14.17 8.87
CA ARG A 366 -7.37 -13.66 9.17
C ARG A 366 -7.87 -12.67 8.13
N ASP A 367 -7.05 -11.68 7.77
CA ASP A 367 -7.52 -10.57 6.96
C ASP A 367 -7.69 -10.92 5.46
N ILE A 368 -7.23 -12.10 5.04
CA ILE A 368 -7.20 -12.57 3.65
C ILE A 368 -7.89 -13.93 3.44
N TYR A 369 -8.65 -14.43 4.43
CA TYR A 369 -9.29 -15.75 4.36
C TYR A 369 -10.78 -15.68 4.75
N GLY A 370 -11.62 -16.51 4.10
CA GLY A 370 -13.02 -16.73 4.50
C GLY A 370 -14.09 -15.87 3.81
N PHE A 371 -13.77 -14.67 3.32
CA PHE A 371 -14.77 -13.76 2.73
C PHE A 371 -15.63 -14.36 1.61
N PRO A 372 -15.10 -15.11 0.63
CA PRO A 372 -15.95 -15.77 -0.37
C PRO A 372 -17.03 -16.68 0.24
N ALA A 373 -16.72 -17.42 1.31
CA ALA A 373 -17.67 -18.28 2.00
C ALA A 373 -18.70 -17.45 2.78
N ILE A 374 -18.25 -16.40 3.48
CA ILE A 374 -19.13 -15.48 4.23
C ILE A 374 -20.17 -14.86 3.28
N LEU A 375 -19.74 -14.34 2.13
CA LEU A 375 -20.63 -13.65 1.20
C LEU A 375 -21.55 -14.60 0.44
N LYS A 376 -21.09 -15.82 0.14
CA LYS A 376 -21.96 -16.87 -0.41
C LYS A 376 -23.11 -17.19 0.54
N GLN A 377 -22.81 -17.38 1.83
CA GLN A 377 -23.84 -17.67 2.83
C GLN A 377 -24.76 -16.47 3.08
N ALA A 378 -24.22 -15.25 3.09
CA ALA A 378 -25.04 -14.04 3.17
C ALA A 378 -26.06 -14.00 2.01
N ASP A 379 -25.62 -14.23 0.78
CA ASP A 379 -26.49 -14.26 -0.40
C ASP A 379 -27.59 -15.34 -0.30
N GLU A 380 -27.24 -16.54 0.17
CA GLU A 380 -28.21 -17.61 0.43
C GLU A 380 -29.26 -17.23 1.49
N ILE A 381 -28.86 -16.51 2.54
CA ILE A 381 -29.78 -16.00 3.58
C ILE A 381 -30.69 -14.91 3.00
N LEU A 382 -30.15 -13.96 2.23
CA LEU A 382 -30.93 -12.88 1.60
C LEU A 382 -32.01 -13.42 0.65
N LYS A 383 -31.68 -14.46 -0.12
CA LYS A 383 -32.60 -15.12 -1.07
C LYS A 383 -33.73 -15.88 -0.38
N LYS A 384 -33.49 -16.43 0.81
CA LYS A 384 -34.51 -17.15 1.59
C LYS A 384 -35.49 -16.22 2.31
N ASN A 385 -35.14 -14.96 2.54
CA ASN A 385 -36.03 -14.01 3.20
C ASN A 385 -37.17 -13.57 2.25
N ILE A 386 -38.42 -13.84 2.64
CA ILE A 386 -39.66 -13.59 1.87
C ILE A 386 -40.21 -12.17 2.12
N SER A 387 -39.57 -11.38 3.00
CA SER A 387 -39.98 -10.00 3.28
C SER A 387 -40.10 -9.14 2.02
N ALA A 388 -41.16 -8.33 1.97
CA ALA A 388 -41.39 -7.34 0.91
C ALA A 388 -40.51 -6.09 1.05
N ALA A 389 -39.91 -5.87 2.23
CA ALA A 389 -38.99 -4.77 2.47
C ALA A 389 -37.71 -4.93 1.63
N PRO A 390 -37.07 -3.83 1.19
CA PRO A 390 -35.79 -3.91 0.51
C PRO A 390 -34.73 -4.52 1.45
N LYS A 391 -33.91 -5.42 0.90
CA LYS A 391 -32.93 -6.21 1.67
C LYS A 391 -31.50 -5.78 1.31
N ALA A 392 -30.66 -5.64 2.32
CA ALA A 392 -29.25 -5.31 2.12
C ALA A 392 -28.36 -5.98 3.17
N ILE A 393 -27.07 -6.10 2.87
CA ILE A 393 -26.05 -6.53 3.83
C ILE A 393 -25.57 -5.29 4.60
N ALA A 394 -25.33 -5.44 5.90
CA ALA A 394 -24.78 -4.38 6.75
C ALA A 394 -23.51 -4.84 7.47
N VAL A 395 -22.55 -3.93 7.64
CA VAL A 395 -21.31 -4.17 8.40
C VAL A 395 -20.97 -2.98 9.28
N SER A 396 -20.15 -3.21 10.29
CA SER A 396 -19.92 -2.27 11.39
C SER A 396 -18.75 -1.30 11.22
N ASN A 397 -17.97 -1.42 10.15
CA ASN A 397 -16.89 -0.49 9.82
C ASN A 397 -16.40 -0.62 8.38
N TRP A 398 -15.64 0.38 7.95
CA TRP A 398 -15.01 0.47 6.63
C TRP A 398 -14.12 -0.72 6.24
N THR A 399 -13.38 -1.33 7.19
CA THR A 399 -12.47 -2.45 6.88
C THR A 399 -13.23 -3.71 6.48
N MET A 400 -14.40 -3.93 7.09
CA MET A 400 -15.36 -4.94 6.69
C MET A 400 -16.08 -4.50 5.42
N GLY A 401 -16.48 -3.23 5.33
CA GLY A 401 -17.15 -2.62 4.17
C GLY A 401 -16.44 -2.91 2.86
N SER A 402 -15.14 -2.62 2.78
CA SER A 402 -14.35 -2.80 1.56
C SER A 402 -14.35 -4.25 1.07
N ARG A 403 -14.07 -5.21 1.97
CA ARG A 403 -14.00 -6.63 1.62
C ARG A 403 -15.39 -7.17 1.31
N THR A 404 -16.40 -6.83 2.10
CA THR A 404 -17.79 -7.23 1.87
C THR A 404 -18.29 -6.73 0.52
N MET A 405 -18.09 -5.45 0.19
CA MET A 405 -18.49 -4.89 -1.11
C MET A 405 -17.78 -5.55 -2.29
N TYR A 406 -16.47 -5.79 -2.18
CA TYR A 406 -15.71 -6.43 -3.23
C TYR A 406 -16.16 -7.88 -3.47
N TYR A 407 -16.26 -8.69 -2.41
CA TYR A 407 -16.67 -10.09 -2.54
C TYR A 407 -18.17 -10.24 -2.84
N ASN A 408 -18.96 -9.18 -2.68
CA ASN A 408 -20.36 -9.14 -3.05
C ASN A 408 -20.61 -8.75 -4.53
N LEU A 409 -19.58 -8.35 -5.29
CA LEU A 409 -19.73 -7.99 -6.70
C LEU A 409 -20.46 -9.03 -7.57
N PRO A 410 -20.22 -10.35 -7.42
CA PRO A 410 -20.95 -11.36 -8.19
C PRO A 410 -22.44 -11.47 -7.83
N TYR A 411 -22.80 -11.16 -6.58
CA TYR A 411 -24.16 -11.31 -6.06
C TYR A 411 -25.02 -10.05 -6.25
N LYS A 412 -24.38 -8.88 -6.36
CA LYS A 412 -25.05 -7.58 -6.62
C LYS A 412 -26.06 -7.17 -5.54
N ASN A 413 -25.95 -7.72 -4.33
CA ASN A 413 -26.75 -7.25 -3.19
C ASN A 413 -26.32 -5.82 -2.79
N GLU A 414 -27.21 -5.03 -2.22
CA GLU A 414 -26.80 -3.75 -1.61
C GLU A 414 -26.01 -4.01 -0.33
N VAL A 415 -25.03 -3.17 -0.05
CA VAL A 415 -24.17 -3.26 1.14
C VAL A 415 -24.08 -1.88 1.77
N PHE A 416 -24.36 -1.79 3.08
CA PHE A 416 -24.26 -0.60 3.90
C PHE A 416 -23.14 -0.74 4.94
N VAL A 417 -22.36 0.32 5.11
CA VAL A 417 -21.43 0.44 6.24
C VAL A 417 -22.13 1.29 7.29
N ILE A 418 -22.34 0.71 8.46
CA ILE A 418 -23.10 1.32 9.54
C ILE A 418 -22.13 1.61 10.69
N ASP A 419 -21.59 2.82 10.72
CA ASP A 419 -20.78 3.30 11.83
C ASP A 419 -21.00 4.80 12.10
N LYS A 420 -20.24 5.37 13.05
CA LYS A 420 -20.31 6.80 13.41
C LYS A 420 -19.14 7.60 12.80
N ARG A 421 -18.23 6.96 12.07
CA ARG A 421 -17.02 7.59 11.54
C ARG A 421 -17.33 8.18 10.19
N GLN A 422 -16.81 9.37 9.91
CA GLN A 422 -16.85 9.89 8.56
C GLN A 422 -15.76 9.22 7.72
N ASP A 423 -16.14 8.50 6.67
CA ASP A 423 -15.23 7.78 5.79
C ASP A 423 -15.70 7.78 4.31
N GLN A 424 -15.00 7.01 3.46
CA GLN A 424 -15.29 6.98 2.03
C GLN A 424 -16.67 6.40 1.69
N PHE A 425 -17.23 5.56 2.56
CA PHE A 425 -18.54 4.96 2.36
C PHE A 425 -19.67 5.98 2.49
N ASP A 426 -19.51 7.03 3.31
CA ASP A 426 -20.48 8.14 3.35
C ASP A 426 -20.59 8.89 2.01
N VAL A 427 -19.50 8.91 1.24
CA VAL A 427 -19.49 9.54 -0.09
C VAL A 427 -20.11 8.60 -1.14
N TRP A 428 -19.79 7.31 -1.07
CA TRP A 428 -20.27 6.31 -2.04
C TRP A 428 -21.73 5.91 -1.82
N GLN A 429 -22.19 5.80 -0.57
CA GLN A 429 -23.51 5.30 -0.19
C GLN A 429 -24.50 6.45 -0.03
N LYS A 430 -25.02 6.95 -1.15
CA LYS A 430 -26.02 8.04 -1.15
C LYS A 430 -27.43 7.61 -0.72
N LYS A 431 -27.72 6.30 -0.71
CA LYS A 431 -29.03 5.76 -0.32
C LYS A 431 -29.10 5.61 1.20
N SER A 432 -30.25 5.98 1.77
CA SER A 432 -30.50 5.72 3.19
C SER A 432 -30.76 4.24 3.44
N PRO A 433 -30.09 3.62 4.44
CA PRO A 433 -30.41 2.26 4.87
C PRO A 433 -31.71 2.17 5.69
N VAL A 434 -32.31 3.30 6.07
CA VAL A 434 -33.56 3.32 6.86
C VAL A 434 -34.69 2.65 6.08
N GLY A 435 -35.48 1.82 6.78
CA GLY A 435 -36.59 1.06 6.21
C GLY A 435 -36.18 -0.24 5.52
N HIS A 436 -34.88 -0.57 5.44
CA HIS A 436 -34.42 -1.84 4.91
C HIS A 436 -34.44 -2.94 5.96
N ASP A 437 -34.64 -4.17 5.50
CA ASP A 437 -34.23 -5.36 6.25
C ASP A 437 -32.73 -5.56 6.04
N LEU A 438 -31.94 -5.29 7.09
CA LEU A 438 -30.48 -5.36 7.04
C LEU A 438 -29.98 -6.68 7.62
N LEU A 439 -29.19 -7.42 6.85
CA LEU A 439 -28.43 -8.57 7.35
C LEU A 439 -27.06 -8.12 7.83
N PHE A 440 -26.91 -7.97 9.14
CA PHE A 440 -25.63 -7.62 9.76
C PHE A 440 -24.68 -8.81 9.75
N LEU A 441 -23.45 -8.58 9.28
CA LEU A 441 -22.34 -9.53 9.38
C LEU A 441 -21.50 -9.20 10.62
N ASN A 442 -21.87 -9.78 11.77
CA ASN A 442 -21.16 -9.58 13.03
C ASN A 442 -20.02 -10.59 13.15
N THR A 443 -18.78 -10.13 13.04
CA THR A 443 -17.61 -11.00 13.19
C THR A 443 -17.11 -11.02 14.65
N HIS A 444 -16.28 -12.00 15.00
CA HIS A 444 -15.69 -12.08 16.34
C HIS A 444 -14.91 -10.81 16.68
N PHE A 445 -14.26 -10.21 15.69
CA PHE A 445 -13.43 -9.00 15.85
C PHE A 445 -14.19 -7.70 15.64
N ASN A 446 -15.24 -7.73 14.82
CA ASN A 446 -16.01 -6.55 14.44
C ASN A 446 -17.51 -6.86 14.54
N ASN A 447 -18.09 -6.59 15.71
CA ASN A 447 -19.52 -6.75 15.94
C ASN A 447 -20.14 -5.49 16.53
N LEU A 448 -21.42 -5.29 16.22
CA LEU A 448 -22.29 -4.33 16.90
C LEU A 448 -23.23 -5.11 17.81
N ASN A 449 -23.41 -4.60 19.03
CA ASN A 449 -24.48 -5.08 19.89
C ASN A 449 -25.82 -4.58 19.32
N MET A 450 -26.53 -5.49 18.65
CA MET A 450 -27.76 -5.18 17.93
C MET A 450 -28.83 -4.56 18.84
N GLU A 451 -28.95 -5.02 20.08
CA GLU A 451 -29.93 -4.48 21.02
C GLU A 451 -29.55 -3.09 21.56
N LYS A 452 -28.27 -2.85 21.83
CA LYS A 452 -27.82 -1.61 22.48
C LYS A 452 -27.51 -0.49 21.50
N GLN A 453 -27.02 -0.82 20.31
CA GLN A 453 -26.45 0.13 19.38
C GLN A 453 -27.29 0.36 18.13
N VAL A 454 -28.19 -0.57 17.79
CA VAL A 454 -28.97 -0.54 16.56
C VAL A 454 -30.46 -0.43 16.88
N SER A 455 -31.18 0.44 16.16
CA SER A 455 -32.63 0.54 16.27
C SER A 455 -33.27 -0.26 15.13
N CYS A 456 -33.97 -1.33 15.48
CA CYS A 456 -34.67 -2.24 14.58
C CYS A 456 -36.08 -2.45 15.14
N GLU A 457 -37.05 -2.70 14.27
CA GLU A 457 -38.37 -3.15 14.70
C GLU A 457 -38.30 -4.54 15.35
N ARG A 458 -37.51 -5.43 14.74
CA ARG A 458 -37.22 -6.77 15.25
C ARG A 458 -35.81 -7.20 14.87
N THR A 459 -35.19 -8.01 15.71
CA THR A 459 -33.89 -8.63 15.42
C THR A 459 -33.98 -10.14 15.49
N ASP A 460 -33.47 -10.84 14.48
CA ASP A 460 -33.50 -12.30 14.41
C ASP A 460 -32.12 -12.85 14.01
N VAL A 461 -31.63 -13.87 14.72
CA VAL A 461 -30.39 -14.57 14.32
C VAL A 461 -30.70 -15.44 13.10
N ALA A 462 -30.11 -15.10 11.96
CA ALA A 462 -30.34 -15.76 10.68
C ALA A 462 -29.42 -16.97 10.45
N GLY A 463 -28.30 -17.02 11.18
CA GLY A 463 -27.35 -18.12 11.10
C GLY A 463 -25.96 -17.73 11.60
N LYS A 464 -25.04 -18.68 11.52
CA LYS A 464 -23.65 -18.52 11.95
C LYS A 464 -22.73 -19.35 11.08
N ILE A 465 -21.51 -18.88 10.88
CA ILE A 465 -20.43 -19.63 10.24
C ILE A 465 -19.12 -19.45 10.99
N ASP A 466 -18.47 -20.59 11.25
CA ASP A 466 -17.11 -20.62 11.74
C ASP A 466 -16.18 -20.76 10.53
N ILE A 467 -15.37 -19.75 10.26
CA ILE A 467 -14.29 -19.82 9.28
C ILE A 467 -13.11 -20.48 9.97
N SER A 468 -12.70 -21.66 9.50
CA SER A 468 -11.62 -22.42 10.11
C SER A 468 -10.47 -22.69 9.14
N LEU A 469 -9.26 -22.82 9.70
CA LEU A 469 -8.06 -23.28 9.01
C LEU A 469 -7.44 -24.39 9.88
N ASN A 470 -7.44 -25.63 9.36
CA ASN A 470 -6.98 -26.82 10.07
C ASN A 470 -7.54 -27.01 11.48
N GLY A 471 -8.85 -26.80 11.64
CA GLY A 471 -9.54 -27.03 12.91
C GLY A 471 -9.36 -25.92 13.96
N ALA A 472 -8.60 -24.86 13.67
CA ALA A 472 -8.60 -23.62 14.45
C ALA A 472 -9.52 -22.59 13.81
N LYS A 473 -10.31 -21.87 14.61
CA LYS A 473 -11.18 -20.79 14.12
C LYS A 473 -10.34 -19.58 13.74
N VAL A 474 -10.48 -19.12 12.50
CA VAL A 474 -9.88 -17.89 11.99
C VAL A 474 -10.75 -16.71 12.37
N ASP A 475 -12.05 -16.84 12.12
CA ASP A 475 -13.09 -15.88 12.48
C ASP A 475 -14.41 -16.64 12.63
N THR A 476 -15.36 -16.01 13.29
CA THR A 476 -16.72 -16.49 13.46
C THR A 476 -17.64 -15.36 13.07
N VAL A 477 -18.53 -15.61 12.10
CA VAL A 477 -19.48 -14.61 11.62
C VAL A 477 -20.89 -15.04 11.98
N GLU A 478 -21.57 -14.20 12.74
CA GLU A 478 -22.99 -14.31 13.03
C GLU A 478 -23.76 -13.40 12.08
N PHE A 479 -24.81 -13.95 11.46
CA PHE A 479 -25.69 -13.24 10.56
C PHE A 479 -26.94 -12.86 11.34
N VAL A 480 -27.20 -11.57 11.51
CA VAL A 480 -28.32 -11.07 12.31
C VAL A 480 -29.18 -10.15 11.45
N TRP A 481 -30.46 -10.49 11.31
CA TRP A 481 -31.44 -9.60 10.71
C TRP A 481 -31.77 -8.46 11.66
N CYS A 482 -31.80 -7.25 11.11
CA CYS A 482 -32.44 -6.08 11.67
C CYS A 482 -33.59 -5.72 10.73
N HIS A 483 -34.81 -6.09 11.12
CA HIS A 483 -36.00 -5.78 10.36
C HIS A 483 -36.36 -4.31 10.50
N ASN A 484 -36.68 -3.68 9.37
CA ASN A 484 -37.05 -2.27 9.30
C ASN A 484 -36.07 -1.37 10.09
N TYR A 485 -34.81 -1.32 9.63
CA TYR A 485 -33.76 -0.54 10.29
C TYR A 485 -34.14 0.94 10.44
N GLN A 486 -33.96 1.50 11.63
CA GLN A 486 -34.37 2.89 11.97
C GLN A 486 -33.19 3.82 12.28
N GLY A 487 -31.96 3.31 12.29
CA GLY A 487 -30.77 4.09 12.64
C GLY A 487 -29.93 3.48 13.76
N LEU A 488 -28.78 4.10 14.04
CA LEU A 488 -28.01 3.82 15.23
C LEU A 488 -28.64 4.49 16.46
N LYS A 489 -28.66 3.79 17.59
CA LYS A 489 -29.06 4.35 18.88
C LYS A 489 -28.03 5.41 19.31
N LYS A 490 -28.53 6.50 19.91
CA LYS A 490 -27.70 7.62 20.35
C LYS A 490 -26.71 7.19 21.42
#